data_AF-A0A1R4GWT9-F1
#
_entry.id   AF-A0A1R4GWT9-F1
#
_cell.length_a   1.000
_cell.length_b   1.000
_cell.length_c   1.000
_cell.angle_alpha   90.00
_cell.angle_beta   90.00
_cell.angle_gamma   90.00
#
_symmetry.space_group_name_H-M   'P 1'
#
loop_
_entity.id
_entity.type
_entity.pdbx_description
1 polymer ?
#
loop_
_entity_poly.entity_id
_entity_poly.type
_entity_poly.pdbx_seq_one_letter_code
_entity_poly.pdbx_strand_id
1 'polypeptide(L)'
;MSPSSTFDSSTSNGNYPSNAELNKNFATKSLESQDLALELDEEGHLLDHNLWTPEVAQQLADTLAVTLTDDHYLILQQVRAFHTEFNHPPSTRPLIKYLMKTLPEMQISNQLLQQMFNTGLVARHVNRIAGLPKPPNCL
;
A
#
# COMPACT_ATOMS: atom_id res chain seq x y z
N MET A 1 54.59 -28.32 -14.22
CA MET A 1 55.58 -27.34 -14.70
C MET A 1 54.83 -26.17 -15.30
N SER A 2 55.06 -24.96 -14.77
CA SER A 2 54.66 -23.68 -15.39
C SER A 2 55.40 -23.48 -16.73
N PRO A 3 54.92 -22.56 -17.60
CA PRO A 3 55.42 -21.17 -17.57
C PRO A 3 54.27 -20.16 -17.69
N SER A 4 54.21 -19.08 -16.90
CA SER A 4 55.02 -17.84 -16.94
C SER A 4 54.94 -17.04 -18.24
N SER A 5 54.54 -15.78 -18.07
CA SER A 5 55.03 -14.57 -18.77
C SER A 5 54.47 -14.29 -20.18
N THR A 6 54.19 -13.07 -20.64
CA THR A 6 54.09 -11.68 -20.15
C THR A 6 53.58 -10.89 -21.38
N PHE A 7 53.04 -9.67 -21.18
CA PHE A 7 53.21 -8.50 -22.07
C PHE A 7 52.34 -8.50 -23.36
N ASP A 8 51.72 -7.42 -23.86
CA ASP A 8 51.66 -5.99 -23.49
C ASP A 8 50.73 -5.24 -24.44
N SER A 9 50.41 -4.01 -24.01
CA SER A 9 50.13 -2.81 -24.81
C SER A 9 48.77 -2.68 -25.52
N SER A 10 47.95 -1.70 -25.09
CA SER A 10 47.93 -0.29 -25.57
C SER A 10 47.17 -0.18 -26.90
N THR A 11 46.29 0.75 -27.21
CA THR A 11 45.75 2.00 -26.64
C THR A 11 44.56 2.35 -27.56
N SER A 12 43.52 3.04 -27.06
CA SER A 12 42.89 4.20 -27.75
C SER A 12 41.41 4.37 -27.41
N ASN A 13 41.16 5.38 -26.57
CA ASN A 13 40.17 6.45 -26.74
C ASN A 13 38.73 6.06 -27.10
N GLY A 14 37.88 6.04 -26.07
CA GLY A 14 36.47 6.40 -26.16
C GLY A 14 36.16 7.44 -25.10
N ASN A 15 36.23 8.71 -25.50
CA ASN A 15 35.71 9.85 -24.75
C ASN A 15 34.20 9.62 -24.55
N TYR A 16 33.79 9.17 -23.36
CA TYR A 16 32.40 9.24 -22.91
C TYR A 16 32.32 10.35 -21.87
N PRO A 17 31.59 11.44 -22.14
CA PRO A 17 31.42 12.50 -21.18
C PRO A 17 30.48 12.06 -20.06
N SER A 18 30.81 12.60 -18.88
CA SER A 18 29.90 12.87 -17.77
C SER A 18 29.14 11.69 -17.19
N ASN A 19 29.70 11.23 -16.08
CA ASN A 19 28.99 10.61 -14.96
C ASN A 19 27.85 11.57 -14.58
N ALA A 20 26.69 11.40 -15.19
CA ALA A 20 25.47 12.07 -14.80
C ALA A 20 25.18 11.64 -13.37
N GLU A 21 25.32 12.60 -12.47
CA GLU A 21 24.86 12.56 -11.10
C GLU A 21 23.46 11.95 -11.04
N LEU A 22 23.36 10.68 -10.65
CA LEU A 22 22.15 10.14 -10.08
C LEU A 22 22.12 10.50 -8.60
N ASN A 23 22.05 11.82 -8.34
CA ASN A 23 21.40 12.32 -7.13
C ASN A 23 19.92 11.95 -7.25
N LYS A 24 19.57 10.72 -6.86
CA LYS A 24 18.19 10.45 -6.44
C LYS A 24 18.01 11.16 -5.11
N ASN A 25 17.69 12.44 -5.25
CA ASN A 25 17.09 13.26 -4.24
C ASN A 25 15.96 12.44 -3.60
N PHE A 26 16.20 11.87 -2.42
CA PHE A 26 15.16 11.71 -1.41
C PHE A 26 14.82 13.12 -0.89
N ALA A 27 14.39 13.97 -1.82
CA ALA A 27 13.69 15.19 -1.50
C ALA A 27 12.34 14.72 -0.99
N THR A 28 12.21 14.75 0.34
CA THR A 28 11.05 15.33 1.02
C THR A 28 10.12 16.04 0.04
N LYS A 29 9.20 15.28 -0.56
CA LYS A 29 8.15 15.87 -1.36
C LYS A 29 7.10 16.30 -0.37
N SER A 30 7.12 17.60 -0.10
CA SER A 30 6.07 18.38 0.54
C SER A 30 4.72 17.69 0.42
N LEU A 31 4.21 17.23 1.55
CA LEU A 31 2.77 17.07 1.73
C LEU A 31 2.25 18.50 1.84
N GLU A 32 2.10 19.15 0.68
CA GLU A 32 1.21 20.28 0.56
C GLU A 32 -0.14 19.72 0.98
N SER A 33 -0.54 19.98 2.22
CA SER A 33 -1.83 19.63 2.78
C SER A 33 -2.89 20.22 1.86
N GLN A 34 -3.31 19.44 0.88
CA GLN A 34 -4.52 19.74 0.16
C GLN A 34 -5.60 19.49 1.20
N ASP A 35 -6.11 20.57 1.78
CA ASP A 35 -7.40 20.63 2.43
C ASP A 35 -8.48 20.27 1.38
N LEU A 36 -8.46 19.02 0.89
CA LEU A 36 -9.66 18.39 0.42
C LEU A 36 -10.52 18.33 1.67
N ALA A 37 -11.57 19.14 1.71
CA ALA A 37 -12.64 18.99 2.68
C ALA A 37 -13.27 17.60 2.46
N LEU A 38 -12.66 16.59 3.05
CA LEU A 38 -13.13 15.22 3.00
C LEU A 38 -14.32 15.16 3.95
N GLU A 39 -15.51 15.06 3.38
CA GLU A 39 -16.70 14.84 4.17
C GLU A 39 -16.72 13.39 4.65
N LEU A 40 -16.49 13.23 5.95
CA LEU A 40 -16.60 11.97 6.68
C LEU A 40 -17.97 11.91 7.36
N ASP A 41 -18.60 10.74 7.34
CA ASP A 41 -19.83 10.46 8.12
C ASP A 41 -19.53 10.40 9.63
N GLU A 42 -20.56 10.42 10.48
CA GLU A 42 -20.44 10.32 11.95
C GLU A 42 -19.71 9.05 12.41
N GLU A 43 -19.77 8.00 11.60
CA GLU A 43 -19.03 6.75 11.83
C GLU A 43 -17.61 6.74 11.25
N GLY A 44 -17.12 7.88 10.72
CA GLY A 44 -15.80 8.02 10.11
C GLY A 44 -15.66 7.19 8.83
N HIS A 45 -16.68 7.23 7.96
CA HIS A 45 -16.61 6.65 6.61
C HIS A 45 -16.58 7.77 5.58
N LEU A 46 -15.86 7.56 4.49
CA LEU A 46 -15.78 8.52 3.40
C LEU A 46 -17.13 8.58 2.65
N LEU A 47 -17.73 9.77 2.52
CA LEU A 47 -18.97 9.93 1.76
C LEU A 47 -18.75 9.62 0.26
N ASP A 48 -17.62 10.05 -0.29
CA ASP A 48 -17.21 9.73 -1.66
C ASP A 48 -15.97 8.82 -1.68
N HIS A 49 -16.17 7.53 -1.96
CA HIS A 49 -15.11 6.53 -2.03
C HIS A 49 -14.07 6.79 -3.13
N ASN A 50 -14.37 7.67 -4.11
CA ASN A 50 -13.44 8.07 -5.17
C ASN A 50 -12.40 9.09 -4.68
N LEU A 51 -12.71 9.83 -3.62
CA LEU A 51 -11.77 10.75 -2.96
C LEU A 51 -10.79 10.04 -2.02
N TRP A 52 -10.85 8.71 -1.94
CA TRP A 52 -9.95 7.95 -1.11
C TRP A 52 -8.52 8.07 -1.61
N THR A 53 -7.64 8.51 -0.72
CA THR A 53 -6.19 8.54 -0.92
C THR A 53 -5.52 7.82 0.25
N PRO A 54 -4.23 7.46 0.13
CA PRO A 54 -3.47 6.92 1.25
C PRO A 54 -3.50 7.82 2.49
N GLU A 55 -3.53 9.14 2.31
CA GLU A 55 -3.63 10.10 3.41
C GLU A 55 -4.98 10.00 4.13
N VAL A 56 -6.08 9.89 3.38
CA VAL A 56 -7.42 9.63 3.96
C VAL A 56 -7.42 8.32 4.74
N ALA A 57 -6.84 7.26 4.17
CA ALA A 57 -6.76 5.97 4.85
C ALA A 57 -6.01 6.10 6.18
N GLN A 58 -4.90 6.86 6.21
CA GLN A 58 -4.16 7.13 7.44
C GLN A 58 -5.03 7.87 8.46
N GLN A 59 -5.72 8.94 8.06
CA GLN A 59 -6.63 9.67 8.95
C GLN A 59 -7.72 8.75 9.54
N LEU A 60 -8.30 7.87 8.72
CA LEU A 60 -9.28 6.88 9.16
C LEU A 60 -8.68 5.87 10.14
N ALA A 61 -7.46 5.39 9.88
CA ALA A 61 -6.77 4.47 10.77
C ALA A 61 -6.34 5.14 12.09
N ASP A 62 -6.00 6.43 12.06
CA ASP A 62 -5.69 7.22 13.26
C ASP A 62 -6.90 7.30 14.19
N THR A 63 -8.12 7.40 13.67
CA THR A 63 -9.36 7.32 14.50
C THR A 63 -9.52 5.99 15.23
N LEU A 64 -8.85 4.94 14.74
CA LEU A 64 -8.86 3.59 15.30
C LEU A 64 -7.59 3.27 16.10
N ALA A 65 -6.70 4.26 16.29
CA ALA A 65 -5.37 4.10 16.87
C ALA A 65 -4.53 3.02 16.16
N VAL A 66 -4.67 2.92 14.83
CA VAL A 66 -3.92 1.99 13.97
C VAL A 66 -2.97 2.78 13.08
N THR A 67 -1.70 2.40 13.07
CA THR A 67 -0.71 2.98 12.15
C THR A 67 -0.62 2.13 10.89
N LEU A 68 -0.94 2.71 9.73
CA LEU A 68 -0.81 2.00 8.46
C LEU A 68 0.64 2.06 7.99
N THR A 69 1.21 0.88 7.77
CA THR A 69 2.49 0.71 7.07
C THR A 69 2.24 0.36 5.61
N ASP A 70 3.29 0.31 4.79
CA ASP A 70 3.21 -0.08 3.37
C ASP A 70 2.43 -1.38 3.15
N ASP A 71 2.64 -2.37 4.02
CA ASP A 71 1.91 -3.64 4.04
C ASP A 71 0.39 -3.47 4.23
N HIS A 72 -0.01 -2.53 5.08
CA HIS A 72 -1.43 -2.22 5.28
C HIS A 72 -2.02 -1.56 4.03
N TYR A 73 -1.28 -0.65 3.40
CA TYR A 73 -1.73 -0.02 2.16
C TYR A 73 -1.89 -1.05 1.03
N LEU A 74 -0.99 -2.02 0.92
CA LEU A 74 -1.14 -3.14 -0.02
C LEU A 74 -2.44 -3.91 0.23
N ILE A 75 -2.72 -4.27 1.49
CA ILE A 75 -3.97 -4.95 1.86
C ILE A 75 -5.19 -4.12 1.49
N LEU A 76 -5.20 -2.82 1.80
CA LEU A 76 -6.30 -1.92 1.49
C LEU A 76 -6.54 -1.78 -0.02
N GLN A 77 -5.47 -1.72 -0.81
CA GLN A 77 -5.57 -1.72 -2.28
C GLN A 77 -6.20 -3.02 -2.79
N GLN A 78 -5.81 -4.16 -2.25
CA GLN A 78 -6.42 -5.45 -2.60
C GLN A 78 -7.90 -5.51 -2.21
N VAL A 79 -8.28 -4.94 -1.07
CA VAL A 79 -9.68 -4.85 -0.64
C VAL A 79 -10.49 -3.98 -1.60
N ARG A 80 -9.95 -2.85 -2.04
CA ARG A 80 -10.58 -2.01 -3.06
C ARG A 80 -10.70 -2.73 -4.40
N ALA A 81 -9.67 -3.45 -4.82
CA ALA A 81 -9.71 -4.28 -6.03
C ALA A 81 -10.81 -5.36 -5.94
N PHE A 82 -10.93 -6.03 -4.79
CA PHE A 82 -12.01 -6.97 -4.52
C PHE A 82 -13.38 -6.27 -4.63
N HIS A 83 -13.56 -5.12 -4.00
CA HIS A 83 -14.83 -4.40 -4.09
C HIS A 83 -15.17 -3.99 -5.54
N THR A 84 -14.18 -3.56 -6.33
CA THR A 84 -14.38 -3.23 -7.75
C THR A 84 -14.75 -4.46 -8.58
N GLU A 85 -14.21 -5.63 -8.25
CA GLU A 85 -14.48 -6.89 -8.95
C GLU A 85 -15.84 -7.50 -8.57
N PHE A 86 -16.18 -7.48 -7.28
CA PHE A 86 -17.35 -8.16 -6.72
C PHE A 86 -18.52 -7.21 -6.40
N ASN A 87 -18.33 -5.90 -6.51
CA ASN A 87 -19.31 -4.86 -6.18
C ASN A 87 -19.87 -4.94 -4.75
N HIS A 88 -19.15 -5.61 -3.84
CA HIS A 88 -19.51 -5.74 -2.44
C HIS A 88 -18.26 -5.79 -1.55
N PRO A 89 -18.33 -5.31 -0.30
CA PRO A 89 -17.22 -5.39 0.63
C PRO A 89 -16.94 -6.86 1.03
N PRO A 90 -15.66 -7.26 1.14
CA PRO A 90 -15.31 -8.61 1.58
C PRO A 90 -15.59 -8.77 3.08
N SER A 91 -16.08 -9.95 3.47
CA SER A 91 -16.07 -10.42 4.86
C SER A 91 -14.72 -11.06 5.20
N THR A 92 -14.45 -11.34 6.48
CA THR A 92 -13.12 -11.75 6.98
C THR A 92 -12.56 -12.98 6.26
N ARG A 93 -13.38 -14.03 6.06
CA ARG A 93 -12.95 -15.26 5.35
C ARG A 93 -12.61 -14.99 3.87
N PRO A 94 -13.49 -14.37 3.06
CA PRO A 94 -13.16 -13.97 1.69
C PRO A 94 -11.94 -13.07 1.60
N LEU A 95 -11.82 -12.10 2.50
CA LEU A 95 -10.69 -11.17 2.57
C LEU A 95 -9.36 -11.92 2.71
N ILE A 96 -9.22 -12.78 3.73
CA ILE A 96 -7.99 -13.55 3.96
C ILE A 96 -7.67 -14.41 2.74
N LYS A 97 -8.66 -15.11 2.19
CA LYS A 97 -8.46 -15.97 1.02
C LYS A 97 -7.99 -15.19 -0.20
N TYR A 98 -8.56 -14.00 -0.42
CA TYR A 98 -8.16 -13.11 -1.51
C TYR A 98 -6.75 -12.60 -1.31
N LEU A 99 -6.44 -12.10 -0.11
CA LEU A 99 -5.11 -11.60 0.25
C LEU A 99 -4.02 -12.68 0.15
N MET A 100 -4.30 -13.92 0.56
CA MET A 100 -3.36 -15.03 0.38
C MET A 100 -3.13 -15.36 -1.10
N LYS A 101 -4.12 -15.12 -1.96
CA LYS A 101 -4.02 -15.35 -3.41
C LYS A 101 -3.24 -14.23 -4.10
N THR A 102 -3.44 -12.99 -3.68
CA THR A 102 -2.80 -11.80 -4.28
C THR A 102 -1.42 -11.51 -3.71
N LEU A 103 -1.23 -11.77 -2.42
CA LEU A 103 -0.01 -11.49 -1.64
C LEU A 103 0.46 -12.78 -0.92
N PRO A 104 0.87 -13.82 -1.67
CA PRO A 104 1.29 -15.09 -1.08
C PRO A 104 2.57 -14.95 -0.23
N GLU A 105 3.42 -13.97 -0.55
CA GLU A 105 4.69 -13.72 0.15
C GLU A 105 4.48 -13.29 1.61
N MET A 106 3.40 -12.56 1.89
CA MET A 106 3.08 -12.07 3.24
C MET A 106 2.47 -13.14 4.15
N GLN A 107 2.10 -14.31 3.61
CA GLN A 107 1.46 -15.41 4.35
C GLN A 107 0.32 -14.93 5.26
N ILE A 108 -0.57 -14.12 4.69
CA ILE A 108 -1.63 -13.44 5.46
C ILE A 108 -2.56 -14.46 6.13
N SER A 109 -2.70 -14.35 7.45
CA SER A 109 -3.60 -15.16 8.26
C SER A 109 -4.55 -14.28 9.07
N ASN A 110 -5.64 -14.85 9.58
CA ASN A 110 -6.57 -14.11 10.44
C ASN A 110 -5.85 -13.51 11.66
N GLN A 111 -4.96 -14.30 12.29
CA GLN A 111 -4.20 -13.85 13.45
C GLN A 111 -3.23 -12.71 13.08
N LEU A 112 -2.52 -12.82 11.95
CA LEU A 112 -1.63 -11.77 11.47
C LEU A 112 -2.40 -10.46 11.23
N LEU A 113 -3.55 -10.52 10.56
CA LEU A 113 -4.37 -9.33 10.31
C LEU A 113 -4.90 -8.70 11.60
N GLN A 114 -5.33 -9.52 12.56
CA GLN A 114 -5.76 -9.02 13.86
C GLN A 114 -4.63 -8.31 14.60
N GLN A 115 -3.39 -8.81 14.49
CA GLN A 115 -2.20 -8.18 15.06
C GLN A 115 -1.84 -6.88 14.33
N MET A 116 -1.84 -6.88 13.00
CA MET A 116 -1.52 -5.73 12.16
C MET A 116 -2.48 -4.56 12.42
N PHE A 117 -3.79 -4.83 12.34
CA PHE A 117 -4.83 -3.80 12.53
C PHE A 117 -5.25 -3.62 13.99
N ASN A 118 -4.56 -4.28 14.95
CA ASN A 118 -4.87 -4.31 16.38
C ASN A 118 -6.38 -4.41 16.69
N THR A 119 -7.08 -5.27 15.95
CA THR A 119 -8.56 -5.32 15.97
C THR A 119 -9.08 -6.73 15.86
N GLY A 120 -10.14 -7.04 16.62
CA GLY A 120 -10.89 -8.29 16.48
C GLY A 120 -11.80 -8.30 15.23
N LEU A 121 -12.10 -7.14 14.66
CA LEU A 121 -13.04 -6.97 13.54
C LEU A 121 -12.34 -6.50 12.28
N VAL A 122 -11.42 -7.34 11.78
CA VAL A 122 -10.56 -7.03 10.62
C VAL A 122 -11.37 -6.55 9.42
N ALA A 123 -12.38 -7.29 8.97
CA ALA A 123 -13.16 -6.90 7.80
C ALA A 123 -13.83 -5.52 7.99
N ARG A 124 -14.40 -5.25 9.17
CA ARG A 124 -15.05 -3.96 9.45
C ARG A 124 -14.05 -2.81 9.41
N HIS A 125 -12.89 -2.98 10.03
CA HIS A 125 -11.85 -1.95 10.08
C HIS A 125 -11.23 -1.73 8.71
N VAL A 126 -10.82 -2.80 8.03
CA VAL A 126 -10.21 -2.74 6.70
C VAL A 126 -11.16 -2.12 5.69
N ASN A 127 -12.45 -2.49 5.69
CA ASN A 127 -13.43 -1.89 4.78
C ASN A 127 -13.65 -0.40 5.06
N ARG A 128 -13.67 0.01 6.35
CA ARG A 128 -13.74 1.41 6.75
C ARG A 128 -12.51 2.19 6.28
N ILE A 129 -11.31 1.71 6.59
CA ILE A 129 -10.04 2.35 6.22
C ILE A 129 -9.86 2.37 4.70
N ALA A 130 -10.35 1.36 3.98
CA ALA A 130 -10.34 1.31 2.52
C ALA A 130 -11.32 2.30 1.87
N GLY A 131 -12.10 3.03 2.67
CA GLY A 131 -13.08 4.00 2.21
C GLY A 131 -14.18 3.36 1.38
N LEU A 132 -14.50 2.08 1.62
CA LEU A 132 -15.57 1.43 0.88
C LEU A 132 -16.92 2.03 1.31
N PRO A 133 -17.80 2.35 0.35
CA PRO A 133 -19.12 2.90 0.67
C PRO A 133 -19.91 1.87 1.47
N LYS A 134 -20.73 2.34 2.42
CA LYS A 134 -21.72 1.46 3.07
C LYS A 134 -22.54 0.78 1.98
N PRO A 135 -22.70 -0.55 2.01
CA PRO A 135 -23.56 -1.22 1.06
C PRO A 135 -24.96 -0.61 1.17
N PRO A 136 -25.63 -0.26 0.05
CA PRO A 136 -26.97 0.33 0.07
C PRO A 136 -28.06 -0.61 0.64
N ASN A 137 -27.70 -1.83 1.03
CA ASN A 137 -28.58 -2.81 1.66
C ASN A 137 -27.85 -3.53 2.80
N CYS A 138 -27.85 -2.94 3.99
CA CYS A 138 -27.83 -3.72 5.23
C CYS A 138 -29.30 -3.94 5.63
N LEU A 139 -29.86 -5.09 5.26
CA LEU A 139 -31.09 -5.65 5.84
C LEU A 139 -30.71 -6.70 6.89
#